data_AF-A0A942W188-F1
#
_entry.id   AF-A0A942W188-F1
#
_cell.length_a   1.000
_cell.length_b   1.000
_cell.length_c   1.000
_cell.angle_alpha   90.00
_cell.angle_beta   90.00
_cell.angle_gamma   90.00
#
_symmetry.space_group_name_H-M   'P 1'
#
loop_
_entity.id
_entity.type
_entity.pdbx_description
1 polymer ?
#
loop_
_entity_poly.entity_id
_entity_poly.type
_entity_poly.pdbx_seq_one_letter_code
_entity_poly.pdbx_strand_id
1 'polypeptide(L)'
;MANYKILENDIMKKLNLYFMTEFKFLYEDINIKGKSVIIKYISSFFRKWYYSTLFEDTVITPCYIAEYGSNVDNVYPVLKCKSISRIVNYDINCIQYSLDNHPICVDFRNVVKYFSKGVYLNEELQMDFADIKKIGDITSYDTEYISYLVMLAMDLNFVEKMPSLGVTMYCASKKANNLNNIDNRELLDQLVNVAFKIASTYLSDDFLGEKYIVSTEMVQDWIKNPIPVDKIFENTYGELAIEMSDLFLLENIDEMERHIMAKAYARGVIIDKWLLTPFSYYFKFVDLTYMFEYSFYDEMMFLINASIVANETGDESAFETALYSPCTLFKTSKLGKQYFDLPIDETVPELFKKMSADDIFDGIVYGLDDVKEKIMKIYEPDLTIYTLKVMDNKSKRSFSIKVREDMTLDVLNANIANAFKTSFIICQSYRFYKLPKSPFTEYTPSFMGLRGPHTEDTMIKDVLDLGEEFYYEIVKLNKDEELDSEVFTVKLDDIQANNE
;
A
#
# COMPACT_ATOMS: atom_id res chain seq x y z
N MET A 1 8.32 11.36 33.11
CA MET A 1 7.77 12.43 32.26
C MET A 1 7.93 11.95 30.84
N ALA A 2 6.89 12.00 30.00
CA ALA A 2 6.99 11.48 28.64
C ALA A 2 8.02 12.31 27.86
N ASN A 3 9.01 11.65 27.26
CA ASN A 3 10.15 12.26 26.57
C ASN A 3 9.95 12.22 25.05
N TYR A 4 8.74 12.49 24.56
CA TYR A 4 8.55 12.69 23.12
C TYR A 4 9.02 14.08 22.74
N LYS A 5 9.82 14.17 21.67
CA LYS A 5 10.27 15.44 21.15
C LYS A 5 9.28 15.95 20.11
N ILE A 6 8.47 16.92 20.51
CA ILE A 6 7.59 17.65 19.60
C ILE A 6 8.43 18.70 18.88
N LEU A 7 8.30 18.75 17.56
CA LEU A 7 9.05 19.67 16.70
C LEU A 7 8.10 20.56 15.90
N GLU A 8 8.58 21.74 15.55
CA GLU A 8 7.91 22.56 14.56
C GLU A 8 8.35 22.12 13.16
N ASN A 9 7.38 22.01 12.26
CA ASN A 9 7.60 21.65 10.87
C ASN A 9 6.53 22.34 10.02
N ASP A 10 6.94 23.26 9.15
CA ASP A 10 6.01 24.16 8.47
C ASP A 10 5.15 23.43 7.42
N ILE A 11 5.75 22.52 6.64
CA ILE A 11 4.99 21.71 5.67
C ILE A 11 3.96 20.85 6.39
N MET A 12 4.33 20.21 7.50
CA MET A 12 3.39 19.42 8.30
C MET A 12 2.30 20.27 8.94
N LYS A 13 2.63 21.47 9.47
CA LYS A 13 1.63 22.41 10.01
C LYS A 13 0.58 22.76 8.95
N LYS A 14 1.02 22.98 7.71
CA LYS A 14 0.15 23.28 6.56
C LYS A 14 -0.76 22.10 6.19
N LEU A 15 -0.17 20.91 6.01
CA LEU A 15 -0.89 19.66 5.78
C LEU A 15 -1.97 19.42 6.86
N ASN A 16 -1.58 19.54 8.13
CA ASN A 16 -2.46 19.35 9.27
C ASN A 16 -3.60 20.39 9.32
N LEU A 17 -3.30 21.65 8.98
CA LEU A 17 -4.30 22.71 8.92
C LEU A 17 -5.35 22.42 7.85
N TYR A 18 -4.93 21.96 6.68
CA TYR A 18 -5.85 21.57 5.62
C TYR A 18 -6.78 20.44 6.06
N PHE A 19 -6.22 19.33 6.57
CA PHE A 19 -7.02 18.22 7.09
C PHE A 19 -8.04 18.68 8.12
N MET A 20 -7.61 19.44 9.13
CA MET A 20 -8.50 19.91 10.19
C MET A 20 -9.57 20.87 9.67
N THR A 21 -9.28 21.65 8.64
CA THR A 21 -10.24 22.60 8.04
C THR A 21 -11.32 21.86 7.27
N GLU A 22 -10.94 20.99 6.33
CA GLU A 22 -11.88 20.21 5.52
C GLU A 22 -12.72 19.27 6.39
N PHE A 23 -12.06 18.54 7.29
CA PHE A 23 -12.76 17.63 8.21
C PHE A 23 -13.75 18.40 9.07
N LYS A 24 -13.37 19.57 9.63
CA LYS A 24 -14.27 20.35 10.48
C LYS A 24 -15.46 20.89 9.70
N PHE A 25 -15.23 21.40 8.50
CA PHE A 25 -16.28 21.93 7.64
C PHE A 25 -17.39 20.90 7.43
N LEU A 26 -17.02 19.69 6.98
CA LEU A 26 -17.98 18.61 6.75
C LEU A 26 -18.58 18.06 8.05
N TYR A 27 -17.76 17.92 9.09
CA TYR A 27 -18.21 17.43 10.40
C TYR A 27 -19.31 18.32 11.00
N GLU A 28 -19.26 19.64 10.78
CA GLU A 28 -20.26 20.58 11.33
C GLU A 28 -21.68 20.33 10.81
N ASP A 29 -21.83 19.84 9.57
CA ASP A 29 -23.13 19.57 8.94
C ASP A 29 -23.73 18.21 9.33
N ILE A 30 -22.98 17.37 10.05
CA ILE A 30 -23.43 16.03 10.44
C ILE A 30 -24.33 16.10 11.69
N ASN A 31 -25.33 15.22 11.74
CA ASN A 31 -26.22 15.12 12.90
C ASN A 31 -25.47 14.62 14.16
N ILE A 32 -26.08 14.80 15.34
CA ILE A 32 -25.42 14.50 16.64
C ILE A 32 -24.96 13.03 16.75
N LYS A 33 -25.76 12.08 16.25
CA LYS A 33 -25.42 10.64 16.32
C LYS A 33 -24.21 10.35 15.43
N GLY A 34 -24.23 10.79 14.17
CA GLY A 34 -23.12 10.60 13.23
C GLY A 34 -21.84 11.29 13.70
N LYS A 35 -21.95 12.49 14.28
CA LYS A 35 -20.84 13.21 14.90
C LYS A 35 -20.12 12.36 15.94
N SER A 36 -20.86 11.68 16.82
CA SER A 36 -20.29 10.84 17.88
C SER A 36 -19.53 9.61 17.34
N VAL A 37 -19.97 9.07 16.20
CA VAL A 37 -19.29 7.97 15.52
C VAL A 37 -18.00 8.48 14.87
N ILE A 38 -18.11 9.52 14.03
CA ILE A 38 -16.97 10.05 13.26
C ILE A 38 -15.82 10.47 14.17
N ILE A 39 -16.15 11.21 15.23
CA ILE A 39 -15.13 11.73 16.13
C ILE A 39 -14.40 10.62 16.89
N LYS A 40 -15.07 9.50 17.20
CA LYS A 40 -14.44 8.33 17.83
C LYS A 40 -13.34 7.73 16.96
N TYR A 41 -13.47 7.82 15.63
CA TYR A 41 -12.56 7.19 14.65
C TYR A 41 -11.80 8.18 13.76
N ILE A 42 -11.75 9.47 14.11
CA ILE A 42 -11.02 10.50 13.35
C ILE A 42 -9.55 10.16 13.09
N SER A 43 -8.90 9.35 13.93
CA SER A 43 -7.54 8.85 13.67
C SER A 43 -7.46 8.02 12.39
N SER A 44 -8.48 7.22 12.09
CA SER A 44 -8.57 6.44 10.85
C SER A 44 -8.74 7.35 9.64
N PHE A 45 -9.58 8.38 9.74
CA PHE A 45 -9.71 9.40 8.69
C PHE A 45 -8.39 10.12 8.43
N PHE A 46 -7.69 10.53 9.50
CA PHE A 46 -6.40 11.18 9.38
C PHE A 46 -5.36 10.25 8.73
N ARG A 47 -5.30 8.99 9.17
CA ARG A 47 -4.38 7.99 8.61
C ARG A 47 -4.65 7.77 7.12
N LYS A 48 -5.91 7.52 6.75
CA LYS A 48 -6.30 7.29 5.35
C LYS A 48 -5.96 8.50 4.49
N TRP A 49 -6.41 9.69 4.88
CA TRP A 49 -6.05 10.93 4.18
C TRP A 49 -4.53 11.12 4.03
N TYR A 50 -3.77 10.90 5.10
CA TYR A 50 -2.32 11.14 5.11
C TYR A 50 -1.55 10.22 4.15
N TYR A 51 -2.08 9.02 3.86
CA TYR A 51 -1.49 8.04 2.96
C TYR A 51 -2.23 7.89 1.61
N SER A 52 -3.35 8.59 1.42
CA SER A 52 -4.07 8.61 0.14
C SER A 52 -3.43 9.61 -0.82
N THR A 53 -3.51 9.29 -2.10
CA THR A 53 -3.02 10.17 -3.16
C THR A 53 -3.85 11.44 -3.22
N LEU A 54 -3.19 12.58 -3.38
CA LEU A 54 -3.87 13.87 -3.61
C LEU A 54 -4.30 14.05 -5.06
N PHE A 55 -3.80 13.18 -5.94
CA PHE A 55 -4.03 13.21 -7.38
C PHE A 55 -3.97 11.77 -7.91
N GLU A 56 -4.99 11.35 -8.67
CA GLU A 56 -5.08 9.99 -9.26
C GLU A 56 -3.80 9.58 -10.02
N ASP A 57 -3.54 8.27 -10.07
CA ASP A 57 -2.41 7.64 -10.78
C ASP A 57 -1.00 8.12 -10.38
N THR A 58 -0.86 8.80 -9.23
CA THR A 58 0.45 9.22 -8.69
C THR A 58 0.75 8.58 -7.34
N VAL A 59 1.98 8.75 -6.86
CA VAL A 59 2.37 8.39 -5.47
C VAL A 59 2.36 9.59 -4.53
N ILE A 60 1.79 10.72 -4.97
CA ILE A 60 1.84 12.00 -4.24
C ILE A 60 0.79 11.99 -3.14
N THR A 61 1.21 11.57 -1.96
CA THR A 61 0.39 11.60 -0.73
C THR A 61 0.84 12.74 0.19
N PRO A 62 0.05 13.16 1.19
CA PRO A 62 0.53 14.03 2.25
C PRO A 62 1.80 13.49 2.93
N CYS A 63 1.90 12.17 3.13
CA CYS A 63 3.10 11.52 3.66
C CYS A 63 4.32 11.71 2.75
N TYR A 64 4.14 11.59 1.44
CA TYR A 64 5.20 11.79 0.45
C TYR A 64 5.68 13.25 0.43
N ILE A 65 4.76 14.22 0.46
CA ILE A 65 5.08 15.65 0.57
C ILE A 65 5.80 15.94 1.88
N ALA A 66 5.35 15.36 2.97
CA ALA A 66 5.98 15.46 4.28
C ALA A 66 7.42 14.93 4.29
N GLU A 67 7.68 13.76 3.70
CA GLU A 67 8.99 13.12 3.68
C GLU A 67 10.04 13.96 2.96
N TYR A 68 9.68 14.51 1.79
CA TYR A 68 10.62 15.23 0.92
C TYR A 68 10.57 16.76 1.07
N GLY A 69 9.48 17.30 1.63
CA GLY A 69 9.34 18.72 1.97
C GLY A 69 9.83 19.08 3.36
N SER A 70 10.06 18.09 4.24
CA SER A 70 10.57 18.30 5.59
C SER A 70 12.09 18.42 5.60
N ASN A 71 12.60 19.43 6.30
CA ASN A 71 14.04 19.56 6.61
C ASN A 71 14.48 18.72 7.82
N VAL A 72 13.57 17.94 8.41
CA VAL A 72 13.84 17.15 9.61
C VAL A 72 13.45 15.70 9.36
N ASP A 73 14.41 14.80 9.52
CA ASP A 73 14.19 13.37 9.36
C ASP A 73 13.34 12.78 10.48
N ASN A 74 12.56 11.76 10.11
CA ASN A 74 11.76 10.92 11.01
C ASN A 74 10.80 11.72 11.90
N VAL A 75 10.24 12.82 11.38
CA VAL A 75 9.19 13.59 12.04
C VAL A 75 7.86 13.26 11.39
N TYR A 76 6.89 12.84 12.19
CA TYR A 76 5.58 12.42 11.70
C TYR A 76 4.46 13.12 12.46
N PRO A 77 3.35 13.46 11.79
CA PRO A 77 2.18 14.00 12.45
C PRO A 77 1.46 12.88 13.21
N VAL A 78 1.06 13.18 14.45
CA VAL A 78 0.30 12.29 15.31
C VAL A 78 -0.89 13.06 15.86
N LEU A 79 -2.08 12.56 15.54
CA LEU A 79 -3.34 13.10 16.04
C LEU A 79 -3.53 12.67 17.51
N LYS A 80 -3.69 13.65 18.39
CA LYS A 80 -3.89 13.50 19.83
C LYS A 80 -5.28 13.99 20.22
N CYS A 81 -6.06 13.10 20.84
CA CYS A 81 -7.43 13.37 21.29
C CYS A 81 -7.53 13.55 22.80
N LYS A 82 -7.85 14.75 23.28
CA LYS A 82 -8.15 14.97 24.70
C LYS A 82 -9.59 14.54 25.07
N SER A 83 -10.52 14.50 24.11
CA SER A 83 -11.90 14.07 24.32
C SER A 83 -12.65 13.77 23.01
N ILE A 84 -13.33 12.62 22.94
CA ILE A 84 -14.21 12.21 21.83
C ILE A 84 -15.43 13.14 21.65
N SER A 85 -15.80 13.98 22.61
CA SER A 85 -17.07 14.73 22.50
C SER A 85 -17.10 15.83 21.43
N ARG A 86 -15.94 16.38 21.02
CA ARG A 86 -15.85 17.53 20.11
C ARG A 86 -14.51 17.57 19.38
N ILE A 87 -14.53 18.03 18.12
CA ILE A 87 -13.34 18.21 17.28
C ILE A 87 -12.29 19.16 17.86
N VAL A 88 -12.69 20.19 18.61
CA VAL A 88 -11.77 21.13 19.27
C VAL A 88 -10.85 20.48 20.32
N ASN A 89 -11.07 19.20 20.63
CA ASN A 89 -10.22 18.42 21.54
C ASN A 89 -9.19 17.57 20.78
N TYR A 90 -9.09 17.71 19.47
CA TYR A 90 -8.11 17.03 18.63
C TYR A 90 -7.04 18.02 18.20
N ASP A 91 -5.79 17.67 18.50
CA ASP A 91 -4.59 18.41 18.12
C ASP A 91 -3.71 17.47 17.29
N ILE A 92 -3.02 17.97 16.27
CA ILE A 92 -2.02 17.18 15.53
C ILE A 92 -0.63 17.69 15.89
N ASN A 93 0.17 16.83 16.53
CA ASN A 93 1.54 17.15 16.93
C ASN A 93 2.54 16.47 16.00
N CYS A 94 3.60 17.18 15.62
CA CYS A 94 4.71 16.59 14.89
C CYS A 94 5.71 16.00 15.89
N ILE A 95 5.83 14.68 15.91
CA ILE A 95 6.66 13.94 16.87
C ILE A 95 7.89 13.39 16.14
N GLN A 96 9.07 13.55 16.73
CA GLN A 96 10.30 12.93 16.23
C GLN A 96 10.40 11.47 16.69
N TYR A 97 10.70 10.59 15.74
CA TYR A 97 10.92 9.16 15.93
C TYR A 97 12.41 8.84 15.81
N SER A 98 12.89 7.95 16.67
CA SER A 98 14.25 7.41 16.63
C SER A 98 14.24 6.00 17.23
N LEU A 99 15.25 5.19 16.92
CA LEU A 99 15.33 3.82 17.43
C LEU A 99 15.54 3.76 18.95
N ASP A 100 16.30 4.71 19.51
CA ASP A 100 16.61 4.77 20.95
C ASP A 100 15.51 5.46 21.79
N ASN A 101 14.67 6.27 21.14
CA ASN A 101 13.57 6.99 21.79
C ASN A 101 12.31 6.92 20.94
N HIS A 102 11.89 5.69 20.62
CA HIS A 102 10.71 5.45 19.81
C HIS A 102 9.43 5.73 20.62
N PRO A 103 8.48 6.54 20.11
CA PRO A 103 7.33 6.94 20.91
C PRO A 103 6.47 5.77 21.43
N ILE A 104 6.29 4.73 20.61
CA ILE A 104 5.57 3.51 20.98
C ILE A 104 6.10 2.85 22.27
N CYS A 105 7.40 2.94 22.56
CA CYS A 105 7.99 2.32 23.75
C CYS A 105 7.52 3.00 25.04
N VAL A 106 7.40 4.32 25.02
CA VAL A 106 6.92 5.07 26.19
C VAL A 106 5.41 4.91 26.34
N ASP A 107 4.65 4.89 25.24
CA ASP A 107 3.22 4.61 25.25
C ASP A 107 2.94 3.22 25.83
N PHE A 108 3.66 2.21 25.36
CA PHE A 108 3.59 0.83 25.84
C PHE A 108 3.82 0.73 27.36
N ARG A 109 4.86 1.40 27.88
CA ARG A 109 5.13 1.46 29.33
C ARG A 109 3.98 2.07 30.11
N ASN A 110 3.39 3.15 29.60
CA ASN A 110 2.27 3.81 30.25
C ASN A 110 1.01 2.92 30.24
N VAL A 111 0.72 2.25 29.12
CA VAL A 111 -0.37 1.28 29.00
C VAL A 111 -0.17 0.14 30.01
N VAL A 112 0.98 -0.55 30.00
CA VAL A 112 1.25 -1.65 30.95
C VAL A 112 1.14 -1.19 32.40
N LYS A 113 1.66 0.00 32.72
CA LYS A 113 1.54 0.58 34.07
C LYS A 113 0.09 0.80 34.48
N TYR A 114 -0.78 1.20 33.55
CA TYR A 114 -2.20 1.41 33.83
C TYR A 114 -2.91 0.11 34.26
N PHE A 115 -2.49 -1.03 33.70
CA PHE A 115 -3.01 -2.36 34.05
C PHE A 115 -2.66 -2.82 35.47
N SER A 116 -1.81 -2.09 36.21
CA SER A 116 -1.56 -2.40 37.63
C SER A 116 -2.80 -2.27 38.52
N LYS A 117 -3.86 -1.62 38.02
CA LYS A 117 -5.12 -1.38 38.74
C LYS A 117 -6.20 -2.43 38.47
N GLY A 118 -5.96 -3.35 37.54
CA GLY A 118 -7.00 -4.20 36.96
C GLY A 118 -7.87 -3.40 35.99
N VAL A 119 -8.00 -3.88 34.76
CA VAL A 119 -8.71 -3.20 33.67
C VAL A 119 -9.70 -4.15 33.04
N TYR A 120 -10.92 -3.67 32.79
CA TYR A 120 -11.92 -4.38 32.02
C TYR A 120 -11.65 -4.15 30.53
N LEU A 121 -11.68 -5.23 29.74
CA LEU A 121 -11.66 -5.16 28.28
C LEU A 121 -12.91 -5.84 27.72
N ASN A 122 -13.44 -5.32 26.61
CA ASN A 122 -14.51 -6.00 25.87
C ASN A 122 -13.97 -7.23 25.11
N GLU A 123 -14.83 -7.86 24.31
CA GLU A 123 -14.49 -9.08 23.56
C GLU A 123 -13.40 -8.82 22.49
N GLU A 124 -13.30 -7.59 21.97
CA GLU A 124 -12.27 -7.13 21.02
C GLU A 124 -11.00 -6.58 21.70
N LEU A 125 -10.83 -6.79 23.02
CA LEU A 125 -9.72 -6.24 23.81
C LEU A 125 -9.66 -4.70 23.87
N GLN A 126 -10.74 -4.02 23.53
CA GLN A 126 -10.83 -2.56 23.61
C GLN A 126 -11.15 -2.11 25.04
N MET A 127 -10.52 -0.98 25.41
CA MET A 127 -10.81 -0.26 26.65
C MET A 127 -11.85 0.83 26.40
N ASP A 128 -12.66 1.17 27.43
CA ASP A 128 -13.46 2.39 27.36
C ASP A 128 -12.55 3.62 27.22
N PHE A 129 -12.91 4.56 26.36
CA PHE A 129 -12.21 5.82 26.19
C PHE A 129 -12.08 6.62 27.50
N ALA A 130 -13.03 6.48 28.42
CA ALA A 130 -12.90 7.06 29.76
C ALA A 130 -11.68 6.54 30.53
N ASP A 131 -11.30 5.28 30.32
CA ASP A 131 -10.11 4.66 30.90
C ASP A 131 -8.84 4.93 30.08
N ILE A 132 -8.94 4.99 28.75
CA ILE A 132 -7.83 5.38 27.86
C ILE A 132 -7.24 6.74 28.30
N LYS A 133 -8.10 7.73 28.59
CA LYS A 133 -7.66 9.05 29.08
C LYS A 133 -6.90 9.01 30.41
N LYS A 134 -7.10 7.98 31.23
CA LYS A 134 -6.45 7.84 32.54
C LYS A 134 -5.07 7.18 32.45
N ILE A 135 -4.68 6.64 31.29
CA ILE A 135 -3.32 6.11 31.05
C ILE A 135 -2.27 7.21 31.28
N GLY A 136 -2.59 8.45 30.89
CA GLY A 136 -1.74 9.61 31.06
C GLY A 136 -1.20 10.16 29.75
N ASP A 137 0.07 10.51 29.71
CA ASP A 137 0.69 11.17 28.57
C ASP A 137 1.19 10.15 27.54
N ILE A 138 0.33 9.90 26.55
CA ILE A 138 0.60 9.03 25.41
C ILE A 138 0.48 9.81 24.11
N THR A 139 1.04 9.27 23.03
CA THR A 139 1.04 9.98 21.73
C THR A 139 -0.35 10.04 21.11
N SER A 140 -1.12 8.95 21.22
CA SER A 140 -2.47 8.81 20.69
C SER A 140 -3.41 8.16 21.70
N TYR A 141 -4.65 8.64 21.75
CA TYR A 141 -5.74 8.06 22.55
C TYR A 141 -6.73 7.27 21.67
N ASP A 142 -6.30 6.94 20.45
CA ASP A 142 -7.06 6.14 19.50
C ASP A 142 -7.34 4.74 20.03
N THR A 143 -8.58 4.28 19.92
CA THR A 143 -8.99 3.00 20.54
C THR A 143 -8.26 1.82 19.88
N GLU A 144 -8.13 1.81 18.55
CA GLU A 144 -7.44 0.74 17.82
C GLU A 144 -5.95 0.68 18.17
N TYR A 145 -5.29 1.85 18.26
CA TYR A 145 -3.90 1.91 18.70
C TYR A 145 -3.70 1.36 20.12
N ILE A 146 -4.58 1.74 21.06
CA ILE A 146 -4.49 1.23 22.43
C ILE A 146 -4.74 -0.27 22.49
N SER A 147 -5.74 -0.79 21.78
CA SER A 147 -6.00 -2.22 21.67
C SER A 147 -4.77 -2.95 21.13
N TYR A 148 -4.11 -2.39 20.11
CA TYR A 148 -2.87 -2.96 19.57
C TYR A 148 -1.74 -3.00 20.61
N LEU A 149 -1.53 -1.93 21.39
CA LEU A 149 -0.56 -1.92 22.49
C LEU A 149 -0.90 -2.97 23.58
N VAL A 150 -2.18 -3.18 23.85
CA VAL A 150 -2.65 -4.21 24.80
C VAL A 150 -2.34 -5.61 24.26
N MET A 151 -2.57 -5.87 22.97
CA MET A 151 -2.22 -7.14 22.32
C MET A 151 -0.72 -7.41 22.41
N LEU A 152 0.12 -6.41 22.09
CA LEU A 152 1.58 -6.52 22.26
C LEU A 152 1.95 -6.85 23.72
N ALA A 153 1.27 -6.22 24.68
CA ALA A 153 1.54 -6.43 26.10
C ALA A 153 1.14 -7.83 26.58
N MET A 154 0.05 -8.37 26.04
CA MET A 154 -0.40 -9.73 26.31
C MET A 154 0.59 -10.76 25.72
N ASP A 155 0.99 -10.62 24.46
CA ASP A 155 1.91 -11.56 23.81
C ASP A 155 3.33 -11.52 24.41
N LEU A 156 3.78 -10.34 24.87
CA LEU A 156 5.01 -10.20 25.64
C LEU A 156 4.88 -10.62 27.12
N ASN A 157 3.69 -11.06 27.56
CA ASN A 157 3.37 -11.49 28.93
C ASN A 157 3.58 -10.39 29.98
N PHE A 158 3.40 -9.11 29.62
CA PHE A 158 3.36 -7.99 30.56
C PHE A 158 1.97 -7.74 31.13
N VAL A 159 0.93 -8.17 30.41
CA VAL A 159 -0.47 -8.14 30.83
C VAL A 159 -1.01 -9.56 30.78
N GLU A 160 -1.77 -9.96 31.81
CA GLU A 160 -2.37 -11.29 31.92
C GLU A 160 -3.83 -11.20 32.33
N LYS A 161 -4.61 -12.22 31.96
CA LYS A 161 -6.03 -12.33 32.34
C LYS A 161 -6.14 -12.65 33.83
N MET A 162 -6.91 -11.84 34.55
CA MET A 162 -7.19 -12.05 35.98
C MET A 162 -8.40 -12.99 36.14
N PRO A 163 -8.39 -13.91 37.13
CA PRO A 163 -9.60 -14.64 37.50
C PRO A 163 -10.66 -13.68 38.05
N SER A 164 -11.79 -13.57 37.34
CA SER A 164 -12.91 -12.68 37.72
C SER A 164 -14.25 -13.36 37.46
N LEU A 165 -15.26 -13.04 38.29
CA LEU A 165 -16.62 -13.57 38.16
C LEU A 165 -17.47 -12.61 37.31
N GLY A 166 -18.00 -13.10 36.18
CA GLY A 166 -18.96 -12.37 35.35
C GLY A 166 -18.40 -11.23 34.50
N VAL A 167 -17.09 -10.99 34.53
CA VAL A 167 -16.39 -9.98 33.71
C VAL A 167 -15.01 -10.50 33.28
N THR A 168 -14.48 -10.01 32.16
CA THR A 168 -13.12 -10.30 31.70
C THR A 168 -12.19 -9.17 32.12
N MET A 169 -11.43 -9.41 33.20
CA MET A 169 -10.47 -8.45 33.73
C MET A 169 -9.03 -8.85 33.37
N TYR A 170 -8.17 -7.87 33.19
CA TYR A 170 -6.75 -8.03 32.91
C TYR A 170 -5.92 -7.20 33.87
N CYS A 171 -4.73 -7.68 34.23
CA CYS A 171 -3.81 -6.96 35.12
C CYS A 171 -2.36 -7.07 34.65
N ALA A 172 -1.52 -6.16 35.15
CA ALA A 172 -0.08 -6.23 34.91
C ALA A 172 0.49 -7.49 35.56
N SER A 173 1.26 -8.27 34.80
CA SER A 173 1.91 -9.49 35.28
C SER A 173 3.11 -9.16 36.17
N LYS A 174 3.68 -10.19 36.83
CA LYS A 174 4.94 -10.02 37.58
C LYS A 174 6.10 -9.51 36.72
N LYS A 175 6.11 -9.82 35.42
CA LYS A 175 7.14 -9.37 34.46
C LYS A 175 7.13 -7.84 34.30
N ALA A 176 5.96 -7.21 34.42
CA ALA A 176 5.79 -5.76 34.29
C ALA A 176 6.60 -4.95 35.30
N ASN A 177 6.93 -5.52 36.47
CA ASN A 177 7.76 -4.85 37.48
C ASN A 177 9.17 -4.51 36.97
N ASN A 178 9.68 -5.29 36.00
CA ASN A 178 11.00 -5.09 35.42
C ASN A 178 10.96 -4.30 34.10
N LEU A 179 9.77 -3.93 33.61
CA LEU A 179 9.63 -3.28 32.30
C LEU A 179 10.51 -2.03 32.22
N ASN A 180 10.48 -1.16 33.23
CA ASN A 180 11.28 0.07 33.26
C ASN A 180 12.80 -0.14 33.24
N ASN A 181 13.29 -1.36 33.45
CA ASN A 181 14.71 -1.70 33.39
C ASN A 181 15.15 -2.20 32.01
N ILE A 182 14.21 -2.49 31.10
CA ILE A 182 14.49 -2.88 29.72
C ILE A 182 14.87 -1.62 28.95
N ASP A 183 15.98 -1.67 28.22
CA ASP A 183 16.41 -0.56 27.36
C ASP A 183 15.37 -0.27 26.25
N ASN A 184 15.29 0.96 25.77
CA ASN A 184 14.30 1.31 24.75
C ASN A 184 14.54 0.61 23.42
N ARG A 185 15.80 0.42 22.99
CA ARG A 185 16.11 -0.30 21.75
C ARG A 185 15.70 -1.77 21.88
N GLU A 186 16.04 -2.39 23.00
CA GLU A 186 15.65 -3.76 23.31
C GLU A 186 14.12 -3.92 23.36
N LEU A 187 13.41 -2.98 24.00
CA LEU A 187 11.96 -3.00 24.05
C LEU A 187 11.35 -2.84 22.65
N LEU A 188 11.88 -1.93 21.83
CA LEU A 188 11.43 -1.75 20.45
C LEU A 188 11.57 -3.06 19.67
N ASP A 189 12.72 -3.73 19.78
CA ASP A 189 12.95 -5.01 19.08
C ASP A 189 11.97 -6.10 19.54
N GLN A 190 11.68 -6.18 20.85
CA GLN A 190 10.65 -7.10 21.36
C GLN A 190 9.26 -6.78 20.80
N LEU A 191 8.89 -5.50 20.72
CA LEU A 191 7.59 -5.06 20.20
C LEU A 191 7.45 -5.37 18.71
N VAL A 192 8.48 -5.09 17.91
CA VAL A 192 8.49 -5.35 16.46
C VAL A 192 8.42 -6.86 16.17
N ASN A 193 9.17 -7.68 16.91
CA ASN A 193 9.11 -9.14 16.74
C ASN A 193 7.71 -9.69 17.02
N VAL A 194 7.03 -9.18 18.06
CA VAL A 194 5.64 -9.56 18.34
C VAL A 194 4.67 -8.98 17.31
N ALA A 195 4.90 -7.78 16.80
CA ALA A 195 4.10 -7.19 15.73
C ALA A 195 4.09 -8.08 14.47
N PHE A 196 5.25 -8.61 14.06
CA PHE A 196 5.34 -9.56 12.95
C PHE A 196 4.57 -10.85 13.23
N LYS A 197 4.65 -11.37 14.46
CA LYS A 197 3.92 -12.57 14.87
C LYS A 197 2.40 -12.35 14.82
N ILE A 198 1.92 -11.23 15.36
CA ILE A 198 0.49 -10.83 15.29
C ILE A 198 0.05 -10.79 13.82
N ALA A 199 0.77 -10.06 12.97
CA ALA A 199 0.45 -9.97 11.55
C ALA A 199 0.37 -11.36 10.90
N SER A 200 1.40 -12.20 11.07
CA SER A 200 1.40 -13.55 10.50
C SER A 200 0.24 -14.45 10.96
N THR A 201 -0.22 -14.25 12.21
CA THR A 201 -1.32 -15.02 12.80
C THR A 201 -2.66 -14.60 12.20
N TYR A 202 -2.98 -13.30 12.21
CA TYR A 202 -4.24 -12.79 11.67
C TYR A 202 -4.34 -12.94 10.16
N LEU A 203 -3.23 -12.79 9.45
CA LEU A 203 -3.17 -13.10 8.03
C LEU A 203 -3.47 -14.59 7.83
N SER A 204 -2.72 -15.49 8.47
CA SER A 204 -2.96 -16.95 8.30
C SER A 204 -4.40 -17.38 8.61
N ASP A 205 -5.02 -16.82 9.64
CA ASP A 205 -6.40 -17.17 10.02
C ASP A 205 -7.42 -16.73 8.94
N ASP A 206 -7.15 -15.64 8.22
CA ASP A 206 -8.00 -15.13 7.13
C ASP A 206 -7.72 -15.81 5.77
N PHE A 207 -6.47 -16.23 5.54
CA PHE A 207 -6.06 -17.00 4.35
C PHE A 207 -6.55 -18.46 4.44
N LEU A 208 -7.73 -18.74 3.89
CA LEU A 208 -8.31 -20.09 3.66
C LEU A 208 -8.51 -20.97 4.92
N GLY A 209 -8.33 -20.43 6.13
CA GLY A 209 -8.53 -21.17 7.38
C GLY A 209 -7.48 -22.26 7.65
N GLU A 210 -6.41 -22.32 6.85
CA GLU A 210 -5.24 -23.15 7.16
C GLU A 210 -4.27 -22.34 8.01
N LYS A 211 -4.16 -22.72 9.29
CA LYS A 211 -3.15 -22.17 10.18
C LYS A 211 -1.77 -22.35 9.54
N TYR A 212 -0.96 -21.28 9.57
CA TYR A 212 0.45 -21.24 9.17
C TYR A 212 0.76 -21.09 7.67
N ILE A 213 -0.18 -20.68 6.81
CA ILE A 213 0.15 -20.29 5.43
C ILE A 213 1.12 -19.10 5.41
N VAL A 214 0.86 -18.09 6.25
CA VAL A 214 1.69 -16.87 6.32
C VAL A 214 2.62 -16.99 7.52
N SER A 215 3.91 -17.17 7.25
CA SER A 215 4.94 -17.23 8.31
C SER A 215 5.39 -15.84 8.75
N THR A 216 5.96 -15.73 9.95
CA THR A 216 6.55 -14.49 10.45
C THR A 216 7.70 -14.03 9.55
N GLU A 217 8.49 -14.97 9.01
CA GLU A 217 9.58 -14.71 8.08
C GLU A 217 9.09 -14.09 6.77
N MET A 218 7.98 -14.58 6.21
CA MET A 218 7.36 -14.00 5.01
C MET A 218 6.94 -12.55 5.25
N VAL A 219 6.28 -12.27 6.38
CA VAL A 219 5.86 -10.90 6.71
C VAL A 219 7.06 -9.97 6.91
N GLN A 220 8.12 -10.46 7.54
CA GLN A 220 9.37 -9.71 7.66
C GLN A 220 10.00 -9.40 6.31
N ASP A 221 9.99 -10.38 5.41
CA ASP A 221 10.52 -10.21 4.05
C ASP A 221 9.71 -9.16 3.27
N TRP A 222 8.38 -9.19 3.33
CA TRP A 222 7.53 -8.17 2.71
C TRP A 222 7.84 -6.75 3.19
N ILE A 223 8.13 -6.56 4.49
CA ILE A 223 8.47 -5.23 5.04
C ILE A 223 9.89 -4.77 4.67
N LYS A 224 10.84 -5.72 4.58
CA LYS A 224 12.25 -5.44 4.21
C LYS A 224 12.43 -5.25 2.71
N ASN A 225 11.66 -6.00 1.92
CA ASN A 225 11.67 -6.02 0.47
C ASN A 225 10.22 -5.75 0.00
N PRO A 226 9.78 -4.47 0.03
CA PRO A 226 8.41 -4.12 -0.34
C PRO A 226 8.04 -4.63 -1.73
N ILE A 227 6.90 -5.30 -1.80
CA ILE A 227 6.27 -5.76 -3.03
C ILE A 227 4.90 -5.10 -3.17
N PRO A 228 4.35 -4.94 -4.39
CA PRO A 228 2.96 -4.53 -4.55
C PRO A 228 2.02 -5.44 -3.75
N VAL A 229 0.94 -4.88 -3.18
CA VAL A 229 0.01 -5.68 -2.35
C VAL A 229 -0.63 -6.81 -3.15
N ASP A 230 -0.86 -6.62 -4.45
CA ASP A 230 -1.32 -7.67 -5.36
C ASP A 230 -0.35 -8.87 -5.40
N LYS A 231 0.95 -8.64 -5.31
CA LYS A 231 1.95 -9.71 -5.22
C LYS A 231 1.91 -10.44 -3.88
N ILE A 232 1.47 -9.81 -2.80
CA ILE A 232 1.23 -10.52 -1.53
C ILE A 232 0.09 -11.52 -1.72
N PHE A 233 -0.98 -11.14 -2.43
CA PHE A 233 -2.07 -12.05 -2.77
C PHE A 233 -1.59 -13.20 -3.66
N GLU A 234 -0.87 -12.91 -4.75
CA GLU A 234 -0.30 -13.94 -5.63
C GLU A 234 0.59 -14.92 -4.88
N ASN A 235 1.52 -14.41 -4.07
CA ASN A 235 2.45 -15.24 -3.30
C ASN A 235 1.75 -16.14 -2.27
N THR A 236 0.56 -15.75 -1.82
CA THR A 236 -0.19 -16.49 -0.80
C THR A 236 -1.23 -17.44 -1.41
N TYR A 237 -1.77 -17.15 -2.60
CA TYR A 237 -2.84 -17.92 -3.26
C TYR A 237 -2.42 -18.72 -4.49
N GLY A 238 -1.26 -18.47 -5.10
CA GLY A 238 -0.81 -19.17 -6.31
C GLY A 238 -1.81 -19.04 -7.47
N GLU A 239 -2.19 -20.17 -8.09
CA GLU A 239 -3.10 -20.22 -9.26
C GLU A 239 -4.48 -19.55 -9.01
N LEU A 240 -4.97 -19.54 -7.76
CA LEU A 240 -6.23 -18.87 -7.41
C LEU A 240 -6.15 -17.34 -7.53
N ALA A 241 -4.94 -16.74 -7.49
CA ALA A 241 -4.77 -15.31 -7.71
C ALA A 241 -4.87 -14.94 -9.20
N ILE A 242 -4.45 -15.84 -10.10
CA ILE A 242 -4.54 -15.66 -11.56
C ILE A 242 -6.01 -15.63 -12.00
N GLU A 243 -6.84 -16.49 -11.41
CA GLU A 243 -8.29 -16.46 -11.65
C GLU A 243 -8.91 -15.13 -11.18
N MET A 244 -8.40 -14.50 -10.12
CA MET A 244 -8.86 -13.18 -9.67
C MET A 244 -8.41 -12.03 -10.57
N SER A 245 -7.19 -12.05 -11.12
CA SER A 245 -6.70 -10.98 -11.99
C SER A 245 -7.50 -10.86 -13.30
N ASP A 246 -7.92 -12.00 -13.87
CA ASP A 246 -8.70 -12.02 -15.12
C ASP A 246 -10.13 -11.49 -14.94
N LEU A 247 -10.67 -11.59 -13.72
CA LEU A 247 -12.01 -11.13 -13.35
C LEU A 247 -12.15 -9.61 -13.32
N PHE A 248 -11.07 -8.87 -13.07
CA PHE A 248 -11.09 -7.39 -13.02
C PHE A 248 -11.26 -6.74 -14.41
N LEU A 249 -11.13 -7.51 -15.50
CA LEU A 249 -11.19 -7.01 -16.88
C LEU A 249 -12.58 -7.16 -17.54
N LEU A 250 -13.59 -7.66 -16.81
CA LEU A 250 -14.90 -7.96 -17.36
C LEU A 250 -15.92 -6.83 -17.12
N GLU A 251 -16.52 -6.31 -18.19
CA GLU A 251 -17.53 -5.23 -18.14
C GLU A 251 -18.88 -5.68 -17.54
N ASN A 252 -19.11 -6.99 -17.34
CA ASN A 252 -20.35 -7.54 -16.77
C ASN A 252 -20.04 -8.53 -15.64
N ILE A 253 -19.97 -8.02 -14.42
CA ILE A 253 -19.61 -8.80 -13.23
C ILE A 253 -20.84 -9.57 -12.71
N ASP A 254 -20.78 -10.91 -12.74
CA ASP A 254 -21.82 -11.79 -12.17
C ASP A 254 -21.80 -11.83 -10.62
N GLU A 255 -22.74 -12.53 -10.00
CA GLU A 255 -22.86 -12.59 -8.52
C GLU A 255 -21.67 -13.32 -7.85
N MET A 256 -21.12 -14.33 -8.49
CA MET A 256 -19.95 -15.06 -7.99
C MET A 256 -18.70 -14.18 -8.05
N GLU A 257 -18.52 -13.46 -9.15
CA GLU A 257 -17.39 -12.56 -9.37
C GLU A 257 -17.41 -11.38 -8.38
N ARG A 258 -18.59 -10.80 -8.09
CA ARG A 258 -18.73 -9.79 -7.03
C ARG A 258 -18.34 -10.33 -5.67
N HIS A 259 -18.69 -11.57 -5.37
CA HIS A 259 -18.32 -12.21 -4.10
C HIS A 259 -16.82 -12.41 -3.98
N ILE A 260 -16.15 -12.76 -5.09
CA ILE A 260 -14.69 -12.89 -5.16
C ILE A 260 -14.02 -11.51 -4.94
N MET A 261 -14.48 -10.46 -5.63
CA MET A 261 -13.96 -9.11 -5.46
C MET A 261 -14.17 -8.58 -4.04
N ALA A 262 -15.35 -8.79 -3.44
CA ALA A 262 -15.63 -8.40 -2.06
C ALA A 262 -14.69 -9.11 -1.07
N LYS A 263 -14.37 -10.38 -1.31
CA LYS A 263 -13.39 -11.12 -0.51
C LYS A 263 -11.97 -10.60 -0.69
N ALA A 264 -11.55 -10.30 -1.92
CA ALA A 264 -10.23 -9.72 -2.18
C ALA A 264 -10.08 -8.37 -1.45
N TYR A 265 -11.10 -7.53 -1.53
CA TYR A 265 -11.16 -6.25 -0.82
C TYR A 265 -11.05 -6.45 0.69
N ALA A 266 -11.88 -7.34 1.27
CA ALA A 266 -11.87 -7.63 2.70
C ALA A 266 -10.49 -8.13 3.18
N ARG A 267 -9.81 -8.98 2.39
CA ARG A 267 -8.45 -9.42 2.71
C ARG A 267 -7.44 -8.27 2.65
N GLY A 268 -7.61 -7.35 1.71
CA GLY A 268 -6.81 -6.12 1.65
C GLY A 268 -6.99 -5.25 2.89
N VAL A 269 -8.21 -5.17 3.43
CA VAL A 269 -8.52 -4.53 4.73
C VAL A 269 -7.81 -5.23 5.88
N ILE A 270 -7.76 -6.57 5.89
CA ILE A 270 -7.02 -7.36 6.91
C ILE A 270 -5.50 -7.11 6.83
N ILE A 271 -4.94 -7.05 5.61
CA ILE A 271 -3.53 -6.68 5.39
C ILE A 271 -3.28 -5.26 5.93
N ASP A 272 -4.17 -4.31 5.63
CA ASP A 272 -4.02 -2.94 6.13
C ASP A 272 -4.09 -2.88 7.66
N LYS A 273 -5.06 -3.54 8.27
CA LYS A 273 -5.28 -3.54 9.72
C LYS A 273 -4.13 -4.18 10.50
N TRP A 274 -3.68 -5.36 10.08
CA TRP A 274 -2.78 -6.18 10.90
C TRP A 274 -1.31 -6.08 10.51
N LEU A 275 -1.02 -5.67 9.26
CA LEU A 275 0.35 -5.48 8.78
C LEU A 275 0.65 -4.01 8.51
N LEU A 276 -0.06 -3.36 7.60
CA LEU A 276 0.41 -2.07 7.10
C LEU A 276 0.23 -0.93 8.11
N THR A 277 -0.93 -0.81 8.74
CA THR A 277 -1.21 0.22 9.75
C THR A 277 -0.26 0.15 10.95
N PRO A 278 0.04 -1.03 11.55
CA PRO A 278 1.03 -1.09 12.61
C PRO A 278 2.42 -0.64 12.17
N PHE A 279 2.91 -1.16 11.04
CA PHE A 279 4.26 -0.86 10.59
C PHE A 279 4.41 0.54 10.00
N SER A 280 3.33 1.14 9.49
CA SER A 280 3.34 2.49 8.92
C SER A 280 2.93 3.59 9.88
N TYR A 281 1.88 3.40 10.66
CA TYR A 281 1.28 4.46 11.45
C TYR A 281 1.75 4.43 12.90
N TYR A 282 2.03 3.24 13.46
CA TYR A 282 2.51 3.10 14.85
C TYR A 282 4.04 3.05 14.95
N PHE A 283 4.68 2.18 14.16
CA PHE A 283 6.16 2.03 14.14
C PHE A 283 6.86 2.98 13.16
N LYS A 284 6.14 3.53 12.17
CA LYS A 284 6.72 4.42 11.14
C LYS A 284 7.86 3.80 10.33
N PHE A 285 7.91 2.47 10.21
CA PHE A 285 8.91 1.74 9.42
C PHE A 285 8.56 1.63 7.94
N VAL A 286 7.30 1.91 7.60
CA VAL A 286 6.79 1.84 6.23
C VAL A 286 6.01 3.11 5.89
N ASP A 287 6.15 3.59 4.66
CA ASP A 287 5.29 4.62 4.09
C ASP A 287 4.29 3.95 3.14
N LEU A 288 3.00 4.20 3.35
CA LEU A 288 1.92 3.63 2.55
C LEU A 288 1.48 4.58 1.44
N THR A 289 0.88 4.01 0.40
CA THR A 289 0.19 4.75 -0.66
C THR A 289 -1.09 4.02 -1.01
N TYR A 290 -2.21 4.64 -0.61
CA TYR A 290 -3.52 4.27 -1.10
C TYR A 290 -3.73 5.00 -2.44
N MET A 291 -3.75 4.28 -3.57
CA MET A 291 -3.93 4.86 -4.92
C MET A 291 -5.40 5.21 -5.19
N PHE A 292 -5.97 6.06 -4.36
CA PHE A 292 -7.28 6.66 -4.58
C PHE A 292 -7.29 8.06 -3.97
N GLU A 293 -7.99 8.99 -4.63
CA GLU A 293 -8.20 10.32 -4.08
C GLU A 293 -9.10 10.27 -2.84
N TYR A 294 -8.67 10.95 -1.78
CA TYR A 294 -9.37 10.92 -0.50
C TYR A 294 -10.57 11.88 -0.49
N SER A 295 -11.78 11.33 -0.42
CA SER A 295 -13.01 12.10 -0.23
C SER A 295 -13.45 12.10 1.23
N PHE A 296 -13.26 13.23 1.92
CA PHE A 296 -13.71 13.38 3.32
C PHE A 296 -15.21 13.10 3.49
N TYR A 297 -16.03 13.53 2.52
CA TYR A 297 -17.48 13.36 2.58
C TYR A 297 -17.87 11.88 2.47
N ASP A 298 -17.35 11.19 1.45
CA ASP A 298 -17.70 9.79 1.20
C ASP A 298 -17.25 8.90 2.35
N GLU A 299 -16.05 9.14 2.88
CA GLU A 299 -15.51 8.42 4.04
C GLU A 299 -16.38 8.62 5.28
N MET A 300 -16.82 9.86 5.55
CA MET A 300 -17.66 10.16 6.72
C MET A 300 -19.02 9.50 6.61
N MET A 301 -19.64 9.59 5.42
CA MET A 301 -20.94 8.97 5.17
C MET A 301 -20.84 7.44 5.21
N PHE A 302 -19.75 6.88 4.68
CA PHE A 302 -19.51 5.44 4.69
C PHE A 302 -19.40 4.91 6.12
N LEU A 303 -18.60 5.54 6.99
CA LEU A 303 -18.50 5.13 8.39
C LEU A 303 -19.84 5.26 9.14
N ILE A 304 -20.59 6.34 8.91
CA ILE A 304 -21.92 6.49 9.54
C ILE A 304 -22.83 5.33 9.11
N ASN A 305 -22.91 5.05 7.81
CA ASN A 305 -23.76 3.98 7.30
C ASN A 305 -23.31 2.61 7.80
N ALA A 306 -22.01 2.32 7.77
CA ALA A 306 -21.45 1.10 8.31
C ALA A 306 -21.75 0.92 9.80
N SER A 307 -21.71 2.01 10.59
CA SER A 307 -22.06 1.97 12.01
C SER A 307 -23.55 1.67 12.25
N ILE A 308 -24.43 2.11 11.35
CA ILE A 308 -25.87 1.81 11.44
C ILE A 308 -26.08 0.33 11.14
N VAL A 309 -25.50 -0.18 10.05
CA VAL A 309 -25.58 -1.60 9.67
C VAL A 309 -25.07 -2.49 10.80
N ALA A 310 -23.88 -2.22 11.33
CA ALA A 310 -23.30 -3.01 12.42
C ALA A 310 -24.22 -3.06 13.67
N ASN A 311 -24.84 -1.93 14.03
CA ASN A 311 -25.78 -1.89 15.15
C ASN A 311 -27.10 -2.64 14.88
N GLU A 312 -27.56 -2.69 13.63
CA GLU A 312 -28.82 -3.32 13.24
C GLU A 312 -28.69 -4.82 13.01
N THR A 313 -27.56 -5.28 12.43
CA THR A 313 -27.35 -6.67 12.02
C THR A 313 -26.39 -7.43 12.94
N GLY A 314 -25.54 -6.72 13.70
CA GLY A 314 -24.40 -7.30 14.42
C GLY A 314 -23.22 -7.67 13.51
N ASP A 315 -23.25 -7.32 12.23
CA ASP A 315 -22.16 -7.57 11.28
C ASP A 315 -21.21 -6.36 11.21
N GLU A 316 -19.99 -6.54 11.70
CA GLU A 316 -18.97 -5.49 11.76
C GLU A 316 -18.06 -5.43 10.52
N SER A 317 -18.24 -6.31 9.54
CA SER A 317 -17.39 -6.36 8.34
C SER A 317 -17.37 -5.04 7.55
N ALA A 318 -18.56 -4.43 7.39
CA ALA A 318 -18.69 -3.12 6.77
C ALA A 318 -18.00 -2.02 7.60
N PHE A 319 -18.00 -2.19 8.92
CA PHE A 319 -17.38 -1.24 9.84
C PHE A 319 -15.86 -1.28 9.77
N GLU A 320 -15.27 -2.47 9.73
CA GLU A 320 -13.83 -2.64 9.53
C GLU A 320 -13.38 -2.04 8.19
N THR A 321 -14.16 -2.26 7.13
CA THR A 321 -13.94 -1.68 5.80
C THR A 321 -14.02 -0.16 5.80
N ALA A 322 -14.78 0.45 6.71
CA ALA A 322 -14.81 1.91 6.86
C ALA A 322 -13.59 2.46 7.60
N LEU A 323 -12.94 1.66 8.44
CA LEU A 323 -11.79 2.07 9.24
C LEU A 323 -10.45 1.82 8.57
N TYR A 324 -10.36 0.82 7.69
CA TYR A 324 -9.15 0.39 7.00
C TYR A 324 -9.40 0.30 5.50
N SER A 325 -8.36 0.31 4.68
CA SER A 325 -8.53 0.26 3.23
C SER A 325 -7.44 -0.56 2.58
N PRO A 326 -7.76 -1.30 1.50
CA PRO A 326 -6.75 -2.04 0.76
C PRO A 326 -5.69 -1.06 0.27
N CYS A 327 -4.45 -1.29 0.70
CA CYS A 327 -3.31 -0.52 0.24
C CYS A 327 -2.87 -1.03 -1.13
N THR A 328 -2.39 -0.13 -1.98
CA THR A 328 -1.90 -0.49 -3.31
C THR A 328 -0.39 -0.73 -3.27
N LEU A 329 0.34 0.24 -2.71
CA LEU A 329 1.80 0.23 -2.62
C LEU A 329 2.28 0.63 -1.23
N PHE A 330 3.43 0.09 -0.85
CA PHE A 330 4.16 0.56 0.32
C PHE A 330 5.67 0.48 0.08
N LYS A 331 6.42 1.29 0.82
CA LYS A 331 7.90 1.27 0.82
C LYS A 331 8.43 1.35 2.23
N THR A 332 9.62 0.79 2.48
CA THR A 332 10.30 0.95 3.77
C THR A 332 10.72 2.42 3.95
N SER A 333 10.30 3.04 5.05
CA SER A 333 10.63 4.42 5.38
C SER A 333 12.12 4.58 5.73
N LYS A 334 12.62 5.82 5.86
CA LYS A 334 13.98 6.09 6.35
C LYS A 334 14.23 5.44 7.73
N LEU A 335 13.29 5.55 8.66
CA LEU A 335 13.38 4.92 9.98
C LEU A 335 13.35 3.39 9.89
N GLY A 336 12.53 2.83 9.01
CA GLY A 336 12.49 1.38 8.78
C GLY A 336 13.81 0.88 8.18
N LYS A 337 14.38 1.59 7.22
CA LYS A 337 15.70 1.26 6.64
C LYS A 337 16.80 1.29 7.70
N GLN A 338 16.78 2.29 8.60
CA GLN A 338 17.67 2.33 9.77
C GLN A 338 17.44 1.13 10.71
N TYR A 339 16.19 0.74 10.94
CA TYR A 339 15.86 -0.38 11.82
C TYR A 339 16.36 -1.72 11.27
N PHE A 340 16.19 -1.97 9.97
CA PHE A 340 16.51 -3.23 9.29
C PHE A 340 17.91 -3.25 8.66
N ASP A 341 18.75 -2.24 8.92
CA ASP A 341 20.09 -2.09 8.32
C ASP A 341 20.08 -2.13 6.77
N LEU A 342 19.08 -1.51 6.15
CA LEU A 342 18.91 -1.44 4.70
C LEU A 342 19.55 -0.16 4.12
N PRO A 343 19.96 -0.16 2.84
CA PRO A 343 20.48 1.04 2.18
C PRO A 343 19.48 2.20 2.20
N ILE A 344 19.90 3.36 2.72
CA ILE A 344 19.13 4.61 2.69
C ILE A 344 19.34 5.26 1.32
N ASP A 345 18.23 5.47 0.62
CA ASP A 345 18.23 6.17 -0.66
C ASP A 345 18.09 7.67 -0.38
N GLU A 346 19.15 8.43 -0.66
CA GLU A 346 19.16 9.89 -0.51
C GLU A 346 18.71 10.61 -1.78
N THR A 347 18.28 9.88 -2.81
CA THR A 347 17.81 10.52 -4.04
C THR A 347 16.51 11.28 -3.79
N VAL A 348 16.57 12.58 -4.04
CA VAL A 348 15.39 13.44 -4.07
C VAL A 348 14.61 13.09 -5.34
N PRO A 349 13.30 12.79 -5.26
CA PRO A 349 12.50 12.52 -6.44
C PRO A 349 12.51 13.70 -7.41
N GLU A 350 12.43 13.42 -8.71
CA GLU A 350 12.50 14.44 -9.76
C GLU A 350 11.47 15.56 -9.57
N LEU A 351 10.29 15.22 -9.05
CA LEU A 351 9.24 16.16 -8.65
C LEU A 351 9.78 17.27 -7.72
N PHE A 352 10.45 16.90 -6.63
CA PHE A 352 10.97 17.83 -5.63
C PHE A 352 12.25 18.55 -6.07
N LYS A 353 12.88 18.12 -7.17
CA LYS A 353 13.95 18.91 -7.82
C LYS A 353 13.39 20.06 -8.66
N LYS A 354 12.18 19.88 -9.21
CA LYS A 354 11.54 20.84 -10.12
C LYS A 354 10.53 21.75 -9.42
N MET A 355 9.94 21.31 -8.32
CA MET A 355 8.85 22.00 -7.62
C MET A 355 9.07 21.97 -6.10
N SER A 356 8.70 23.05 -5.41
CA SER A 356 8.72 23.06 -3.95
C SER A 356 7.54 22.26 -3.38
N ALA A 357 7.69 21.75 -2.16
CA ALA A 357 6.60 21.06 -1.46
C ALA A 357 5.34 21.94 -1.30
N ASP A 358 5.54 23.25 -1.12
CA ASP A 358 4.45 24.21 -1.04
C ASP A 358 3.70 24.35 -2.37
N ASP A 359 4.43 24.47 -3.48
CA ASP A 359 3.82 24.59 -4.82
C ASP A 359 3.05 23.33 -5.21
N ILE A 360 3.61 22.16 -4.88
CA ILE A 360 2.95 20.86 -5.12
C ILE A 360 1.65 20.80 -4.31
N PHE A 361 1.72 21.05 -3.00
CA PHE A 361 0.55 20.93 -2.14
C PHE A 361 -0.53 21.95 -2.49
N ASP A 362 -0.19 23.24 -2.59
CA ASP A 362 -1.16 24.29 -2.89
C ASP A 362 -1.73 24.15 -4.30
N GLY A 363 -0.90 23.79 -5.27
CA GLY A 363 -1.35 23.61 -6.64
C GLY A 363 -2.35 22.48 -6.79
N ILE A 364 -2.14 21.35 -6.10
CA ILE A 364 -3.09 20.23 -6.15
C ILE A 364 -4.37 20.59 -5.37
N VAL A 365 -4.23 21.05 -4.13
CA VAL A 365 -5.37 21.27 -3.22
C VAL A 365 -6.28 22.41 -3.67
N TYR A 366 -5.71 23.51 -4.17
CA TYR A 366 -6.49 24.67 -4.62
C TYR A 366 -6.83 24.62 -6.11
N GLY A 367 -6.57 23.48 -6.78
CA GLY A 367 -7.00 23.24 -8.16
C GLY A 367 -6.36 24.16 -9.18
N LEU A 368 -5.04 24.41 -9.06
CA LEU A 368 -4.30 25.12 -10.09
C LEU A 368 -3.96 24.15 -11.23
N ASP A 369 -4.76 24.17 -12.31
CA ASP A 369 -4.65 23.24 -13.44
C ASP A 369 -3.21 23.16 -14.01
N ASP A 370 -2.52 24.30 -14.11
CA ASP A 370 -1.12 24.38 -14.56
C ASP A 370 -0.14 23.53 -13.71
N VAL A 371 -0.44 23.30 -12.43
CA VAL A 371 0.40 22.49 -11.53
C VAL A 371 0.15 21.01 -11.76
N LYS A 372 -1.11 20.60 -11.87
CA LYS A 372 -1.47 19.20 -12.17
C LYS A 372 -0.85 18.75 -13.50
N GLU A 373 -0.94 19.58 -14.53
CA GLU A 373 -0.32 19.30 -15.83
C GLU A 373 1.21 19.17 -15.74
N LYS A 374 1.88 20.06 -14.98
CA LYS A 374 3.33 19.97 -14.77
C LYS A 374 3.74 18.71 -14.02
N ILE A 375 2.97 18.31 -13.01
CA ILE A 375 3.20 17.08 -12.27
C ILE A 375 3.05 15.89 -13.21
N MET A 376 1.98 15.84 -14.01
CA MET A 376 1.76 14.74 -14.94
C MET A 376 2.86 14.65 -15.99
N LYS A 377 3.35 15.76 -16.53
CA LYS A 377 4.53 15.77 -17.43
C LYS A 377 5.82 15.21 -16.79
N ILE A 378 5.90 15.11 -15.46
CA ILE A 378 7.03 14.49 -14.75
C ILE A 378 6.82 12.98 -14.59
N TYR A 379 5.59 12.53 -14.31
CA TYR A 379 5.26 11.11 -14.10
C TYR A 379 5.00 10.35 -15.40
N GLU A 380 4.36 11.01 -16.36
CA GLU A 380 4.12 10.57 -17.73
C GLU A 380 4.86 11.53 -18.67
N PRO A 381 6.20 11.39 -18.80
CA PRO A 381 6.94 12.18 -19.78
C PRO A 381 6.41 11.86 -21.18
N ASP A 382 6.45 12.86 -22.07
CA ASP A 382 6.02 12.76 -23.46
C ASP A 382 6.43 11.41 -24.07
N LEU A 383 5.44 10.55 -24.35
CA LEU A 383 5.68 9.20 -24.82
C LEU A 383 6.00 9.23 -26.32
N THR A 384 7.15 8.68 -26.70
CA THR A 384 7.43 8.38 -28.10
C THR A 384 6.63 7.15 -28.53
N ILE A 385 5.71 7.34 -29.45
CA ILE A 385 4.90 6.28 -30.04
C ILE A 385 5.53 5.82 -31.35
N TYR A 386 5.85 4.54 -31.40
CA TYR A 386 6.33 3.86 -32.60
C TYR A 386 5.14 3.29 -33.36
N THR A 387 5.04 3.58 -34.65
CA THR A 387 4.14 2.87 -35.57
C THR A 387 4.92 1.74 -36.21
N LEU A 388 4.63 0.52 -35.78
CA LEU A 388 5.23 -0.69 -36.35
C LEU A 388 4.31 -1.28 -37.41
N LYS A 389 4.83 -1.55 -38.59
CA LYS A 389 4.16 -2.35 -39.61
C LYS A 389 4.58 -3.80 -39.47
N VAL A 390 3.61 -4.66 -39.24
CA VAL A 390 3.80 -6.10 -39.10
C VAL A 390 3.22 -6.79 -40.32
N MET A 391 4.01 -7.63 -40.97
CA MET A 391 3.66 -8.33 -42.19
C MET A 391 3.88 -9.83 -42.02
N ASP A 392 2.85 -10.63 -42.23
CA ASP A 392 2.98 -12.08 -42.34
C ASP A 392 3.73 -12.42 -43.64
N ASN A 393 4.87 -13.11 -43.52
CA ASN A 393 5.69 -13.43 -44.67
C ASN A 393 5.05 -14.45 -45.62
N LYS A 394 4.12 -15.28 -45.12
CA LYS A 394 3.39 -16.31 -45.86
C LYS A 394 2.17 -15.74 -46.56
N SER A 395 1.25 -15.11 -45.82
CA SER A 395 0.01 -14.57 -46.40
C SER A 395 0.16 -13.19 -47.04
N LYS A 396 1.28 -12.50 -46.80
CA LYS A 396 1.52 -11.10 -47.20
C LYS A 396 0.51 -10.10 -46.63
N ARG A 397 -0.30 -10.50 -45.65
CA ARG A 397 -1.17 -9.59 -44.90
C ARG A 397 -0.30 -8.71 -44.00
N SER A 398 -0.62 -7.44 -43.95
CA SER A 398 0.06 -6.49 -43.06
C SER A 398 -0.93 -5.62 -42.31
N PHE A 399 -0.56 -5.21 -41.10
CA PHE A 399 -1.24 -4.16 -40.35
C PHE A 399 -0.22 -3.24 -39.69
N SER A 400 -0.70 -2.12 -39.18
CA SER A 400 0.08 -1.21 -38.36
C SER A 400 -0.40 -1.27 -36.91
N ILE A 401 0.53 -1.36 -35.97
CA ILE A 401 0.28 -1.24 -34.53
C ILE A 401 1.02 -0.02 -34.01
N LYS A 402 0.39 0.68 -33.06
CA LYS A 402 1.02 1.75 -32.30
C LYS A 402 1.47 1.18 -30.96
N VAL A 403 2.73 1.35 -30.63
CA VAL A 403 3.34 0.87 -29.39
C VAL A 403 4.21 1.96 -28.79
N ARG A 404 4.37 1.97 -27.46
CA ARG A 404 5.34 2.88 -26.83
C ARG A 404 6.75 2.34 -27.07
N GLU A 405 7.71 3.25 -27.23
CA GLU A 405 9.11 2.86 -27.46
C GLU A 405 9.72 2.08 -26.28
N ASP A 406 9.21 2.27 -25.06
CA ASP A 406 9.66 1.64 -23.82
C ASP A 406 8.95 0.33 -23.48
N MET A 407 7.99 -0.12 -24.29
CA MET A 407 7.41 -1.46 -24.14
C MET A 407 8.46 -2.54 -24.40
N THR A 408 8.33 -3.67 -23.69
CA THR A 408 9.20 -4.82 -23.89
C THR A 408 8.80 -5.62 -25.14
N LEU A 409 9.72 -6.45 -25.64
CA LEU A 409 9.43 -7.37 -26.75
C LEU A 409 8.36 -8.41 -26.39
N ASP A 410 8.21 -8.77 -25.12
CA ASP A 410 7.14 -9.67 -24.66
C ASP A 410 5.75 -9.03 -24.79
N VAL A 411 5.61 -7.75 -24.41
CA VAL A 411 4.38 -6.97 -24.63
C VAL A 411 4.09 -6.82 -26.12
N LEU A 412 5.13 -6.59 -26.94
CA LEU A 412 4.99 -6.55 -28.40
C LEU A 412 4.48 -7.89 -28.97
N ASN A 413 5.00 -9.02 -28.48
CA ASN A 413 4.51 -10.36 -28.83
C ASN A 413 3.01 -10.49 -28.53
N ALA A 414 2.56 -10.05 -27.35
CA ALA A 414 1.14 -10.11 -27.00
C ALA A 414 0.27 -9.26 -27.95
N ASN A 415 0.73 -8.06 -28.30
CA ASN A 415 0.04 -7.17 -29.24
C ASN A 415 -0.06 -7.77 -30.65
N ILE A 416 1.02 -8.36 -31.17
CA ILE A 416 1.03 -9.00 -32.49
C ILE A 416 0.10 -10.23 -32.48
N ALA A 417 0.18 -11.07 -31.44
CA ALA A 417 -0.65 -12.26 -31.32
C ALA A 417 -2.16 -11.92 -31.26
N ASN A 418 -2.52 -10.88 -30.51
CA ASN A 418 -3.89 -10.37 -30.46
C ASN A 418 -4.36 -9.86 -31.83
N ALA A 419 -3.53 -9.10 -32.54
CA ALA A 419 -3.88 -8.54 -33.85
C ALA A 419 -4.11 -9.62 -34.92
N PHE A 420 -3.36 -10.72 -34.88
CA PHE A 420 -3.57 -11.87 -35.77
C PHE A 420 -4.62 -12.88 -35.27
N LYS A 421 -5.27 -12.62 -34.12
CA LYS A 421 -6.20 -13.54 -33.43
C LYS A 421 -5.62 -14.95 -33.27
N THR A 422 -4.31 -15.04 -33.07
CA THR A 422 -3.66 -16.32 -32.84
C THR A 422 -3.93 -16.74 -31.42
N SER A 423 -4.70 -17.81 -31.24
CA SER A 423 -5.08 -18.34 -29.93
C SER A 423 -3.82 -18.63 -29.11
N PHE A 424 -3.64 -17.92 -27.99
CA PHE A 424 -2.51 -18.09 -27.05
C PHE A 424 -2.37 -19.53 -26.55
N ILE A 425 -3.46 -20.29 -26.57
CA ILE A 425 -3.57 -21.66 -26.03
C ILE A 425 -2.63 -22.67 -26.76
N ILE A 426 -2.04 -22.33 -27.92
CA ILE A 426 -1.22 -23.27 -28.73
C ILE A 426 0.16 -22.71 -29.11
N CYS A 427 0.62 -21.62 -28.49
CA CYS A 427 1.98 -21.11 -28.72
C CYS A 427 2.96 -21.89 -27.83
N GLN A 428 3.79 -22.76 -28.42
CA GLN A 428 4.85 -23.46 -27.67
C GLN A 428 6.05 -22.56 -27.40
N SER A 429 6.23 -21.53 -28.24
CA SER A 429 7.52 -20.88 -28.39
C SER A 429 7.41 -19.65 -29.30
N TYR A 430 8.05 -18.53 -28.95
CA TYR A 430 8.22 -17.38 -29.84
C TYR A 430 9.63 -16.78 -29.71
N ARG A 431 10.07 -16.06 -30.74
CA ARG A 431 11.33 -15.31 -30.71
C ARG A 431 11.30 -14.09 -31.63
N PHE A 432 12.15 -13.12 -31.32
CA PHE A 432 12.48 -12.03 -32.23
C PHE A 432 13.93 -12.11 -32.68
N TYR A 433 14.24 -11.69 -33.90
CA TYR A 433 15.63 -11.66 -34.38
C TYR A 433 15.89 -10.67 -35.51
N LYS A 434 17.16 -10.26 -35.66
CA LYS A 434 17.69 -9.61 -36.87
C LYS A 434 18.42 -10.61 -37.75
N LEU A 435 18.42 -10.38 -39.06
CA LEU A 435 19.26 -11.14 -39.98
C LEU A 435 20.68 -10.54 -40.06
N PRO A 436 21.74 -11.36 -40.12
CA PRO A 436 21.73 -12.82 -40.05
C PRO A 436 21.44 -13.34 -38.62
N LYS A 437 20.76 -14.50 -38.51
CA LYS A 437 20.44 -15.13 -37.21
C LYS A 437 21.73 -15.48 -36.44
N SER A 438 21.84 -15.00 -35.21
CA SER A 438 22.95 -15.23 -34.30
C SER A 438 22.44 -15.18 -32.85
N PRO A 439 23.07 -15.87 -31.88
CA PRO A 439 22.72 -15.77 -30.46
C PRO A 439 22.76 -14.34 -29.89
N PHE A 440 23.43 -13.41 -30.57
CA PHE A 440 23.50 -11.99 -30.19
C PHE A 440 22.47 -11.11 -30.90
N THR A 441 21.75 -11.67 -31.87
CA THR A 441 20.71 -10.97 -32.65
C THR A 441 19.35 -11.63 -32.49
N GLU A 442 19.21 -12.53 -31.51
CA GLU A 442 18.01 -13.29 -31.20
C GLU A 442 17.59 -13.02 -29.75
N TYR A 443 16.29 -12.82 -29.57
CA TYR A 443 15.65 -12.47 -28.31
C TYR A 443 14.55 -13.50 -28.03
N THR A 444 14.63 -14.19 -26.90
CA THR A 444 13.76 -15.31 -26.54
C THR A 444 13.21 -15.17 -25.13
N PRO A 445 12.00 -15.64 -24.84
CA PRO A 445 11.45 -15.61 -23.49
C PRO A 445 12.28 -16.44 -22.52
N SER A 446 12.27 -16.04 -21.25
CA SER A 446 13.03 -16.65 -20.15
C SER A 446 12.81 -18.16 -20.01
N PHE A 447 11.58 -18.64 -20.22
CA PHE A 447 11.23 -20.07 -20.09
C PHE A 447 11.90 -20.98 -21.13
N MET A 448 12.48 -20.45 -22.21
CA MET A 448 13.22 -21.24 -23.19
C MET A 448 14.63 -21.64 -22.72
N GLY A 449 15.15 -21.04 -21.65
CA GLY A 449 16.44 -21.41 -21.05
C GLY A 449 17.67 -21.22 -21.95
N LEU A 450 17.57 -20.42 -23.02
CA LEU A 450 18.66 -20.14 -23.95
C LEU A 450 19.56 -19.02 -23.41
N ARG A 451 20.88 -19.13 -23.63
CA ARG A 451 21.84 -18.05 -23.33
C ARG A 451 21.70 -16.94 -24.38
N GLY A 452 20.98 -15.87 -24.06
CA GLY A 452 20.75 -14.69 -24.91
C GLY A 452 19.92 -13.63 -24.18
N PRO A 453 19.75 -12.42 -24.75
CA PRO A 453 18.88 -11.39 -24.18
C PRO A 453 17.41 -11.86 -24.14
N HIS A 454 16.73 -11.59 -23.02
CA HIS A 454 15.37 -12.02 -22.78
C HIS A 454 14.34 -10.99 -23.25
N THR A 455 13.20 -11.44 -23.77
CA THR A 455 12.16 -10.57 -24.32
C THR A 455 11.43 -9.77 -23.24
N GLU A 456 11.41 -10.28 -22.01
CA GLU A 456 10.88 -9.61 -20.82
C GLU A 456 11.75 -8.42 -20.37
N ASP A 457 13.07 -8.47 -20.67
CA ASP A 457 14.06 -7.47 -20.25
C ASP A 457 14.50 -6.51 -21.37
N THR A 458 13.99 -6.71 -22.59
CA THR A 458 14.44 -5.95 -23.79
C THR A 458 13.35 -5.01 -24.27
N MET A 459 13.62 -3.70 -24.29
CA MET A 459 12.67 -2.69 -24.80
C MET A 459 12.74 -2.57 -26.33
N ILE A 460 11.62 -2.17 -26.95
CA ILE A 460 11.50 -1.97 -28.40
C ILE A 460 12.53 -0.95 -28.90
N LYS A 461 12.68 0.19 -28.23
CA LYS A 461 13.64 1.24 -28.59
C LYS A 461 15.10 0.79 -28.65
N ASP A 462 15.45 -0.25 -27.90
CA ASP A 462 16.84 -0.73 -27.82
C ASP A 462 17.21 -1.62 -29.02
N VAL A 463 16.21 -2.08 -29.78
CA VAL A 463 16.40 -3.09 -30.83
C VAL A 463 15.81 -2.71 -32.18
N LEU A 464 14.87 -1.78 -32.25
CA LEU A 464 14.19 -1.37 -33.48
C LEU A 464 14.55 0.08 -33.85
N ASP A 465 15.34 0.23 -34.91
CA ASP A 465 15.64 1.52 -35.54
C ASP A 465 14.74 1.78 -36.75
N LEU A 466 14.55 3.06 -37.08
CA LEU A 466 13.68 3.48 -38.18
C LEU A 466 14.13 2.86 -39.51
N GLY A 467 13.22 2.15 -40.17
CA GLY A 467 13.49 1.51 -41.45
C GLY A 467 14.19 0.15 -41.37
N GLU A 468 14.61 -0.31 -40.19
CA GLU A 468 15.16 -1.66 -40.00
C GLU A 468 14.06 -2.73 -40.02
N GLU A 469 14.41 -3.90 -40.56
CA GLU A 469 13.56 -5.08 -40.53
C GLU A 469 13.95 -5.97 -39.35
N PHE A 470 12.95 -6.26 -38.54
CA PHE A 470 13.01 -7.20 -37.43
C PHE A 470 12.10 -8.38 -37.77
N TYR A 471 12.47 -9.58 -37.34
CA TYR A 471 11.69 -10.77 -37.65
C TYR A 471 11.15 -11.37 -36.36
N TYR A 472 9.86 -11.67 -36.38
CA TYR A 472 9.15 -12.30 -35.28
C TYR A 472 8.70 -13.67 -35.73
N GLU A 473 9.08 -14.72 -35.01
CA GLU A 473 8.77 -16.11 -35.36
C GLU A 473 8.00 -16.74 -34.21
N ILE A 474 6.81 -17.24 -34.53
CA ILE A 474 5.99 -18.02 -33.61
C ILE A 474 6.04 -19.48 -34.02
N VAL A 475 6.24 -20.36 -33.07
CA VAL A 475 6.18 -21.81 -33.26
C VAL A 475 4.91 -22.34 -32.57
N LYS A 476 4.06 -22.99 -33.35
CA LYS A 476 2.77 -23.52 -32.91
C LYS A 476 2.65 -25.00 -33.25
N LEU A 477 1.86 -25.72 -32.46
CA LEU A 477 1.38 -27.04 -32.84
C LEU A 477 0.21 -26.90 -33.81
N ASN A 478 0.32 -27.54 -34.97
CA ASN A 478 -0.78 -27.61 -35.91
C ASN A 478 -1.81 -28.69 -35.48
N LYS A 479 -2.89 -28.85 -36.24
CA LYS A 479 -3.96 -29.83 -35.95
C LYS A 479 -3.50 -31.29 -36.02
N ASP A 480 -2.34 -31.54 -36.63
CA ASP A 480 -1.75 -32.86 -36.81
C ASP A 480 -0.61 -33.10 -35.79
N GLU A 481 -0.51 -32.29 -34.74
CA GLU A 481 0.54 -32.32 -33.71
C GLU A 481 1.96 -32.09 -34.23
N GLU A 482 2.12 -31.52 -35.43
CA GLU A 482 3.42 -31.10 -35.97
C GLU A 482 3.70 -29.64 -35.64
N LEU A 483 4.99 -29.31 -35.47
CA LEU A 483 5.44 -27.93 -35.25
C LEU A 483 5.39 -27.16 -36.58
N ASP A 484 4.57 -26.12 -36.64
CA ASP A 484 4.55 -25.13 -37.73
C ASP A 484 5.12 -23.80 -37.22
N SER A 485 5.91 -23.13 -38.07
CA SER A 485 6.52 -21.84 -37.75
C SER A 485 5.94 -20.75 -38.64
N GLU A 486 5.38 -19.71 -38.02
CA GLU A 486 4.92 -18.52 -38.71
C GLU A 486 5.92 -17.39 -38.48
N VAL A 487 6.43 -16.81 -39.58
CA VAL A 487 7.39 -15.70 -39.53
C VAL A 487 6.73 -14.43 -40.02
N PHE A 488 6.85 -13.39 -39.21
CA PHE A 488 6.39 -12.04 -39.48
C PHE A 488 7.60 -11.12 -39.63
N THR A 489 7.51 -10.17 -40.54
CA THR A 489 8.44 -9.04 -40.62
C THR A 489 7.82 -7.86 -39.89
N VAL A 490 8.52 -7.33 -38.90
CA VAL A 490 8.17 -6.16 -38.11
C VAL A 490 9.10 -5.03 -38.55
N LYS A 491 8.52 -3.90 -38.95
CA LYS A 491 9.27 -2.72 -39.40
C LYS A 491 8.78 -1.48 -38.68
N LEU A 492 9.71 -0.67 -38.18
CA LEU A 492 9.39 0.66 -37.67
C LEU A 492 9.18 1.62 -38.84
N ASP A 493 7.94 2.08 -39.01
CA ASP A 493 7.51 2.92 -40.13
C ASP A 493 7.47 4.42 -39.77
N ASP A 494 7.06 4.76 -38.54
CA ASP A 494 6.93 6.16 -38.10
C ASP A 494 7.21 6.29 -36.59
N ILE A 495 7.70 7.46 -36.19
CA ILE A 495 7.97 7.84 -34.80
C ILE A 495 7.19 9.12 -34.52
N GLN A 496 6.19 9.03 -33.64
CA GLN A 496 5.38 10.15 -33.19
C GLN A 496 5.82 10.51 -31.77
N ALA A 497 6.52 11.62 -31.61
CA ALA A 497 6.64 12.25 -30.31
C ALA A 497 5.31 12.97 -30.04
N ASN A 498 4.58 12.55 -29.00
CA ASN A 498 3.43 13.32 -28.52
C ASN A 498 3.97 14.59 -27.85
N ASN A 499 4.20 15.63 -28.64
CA ASN A 499 4.40 16.99 -28.16
C ASN A 499 3.03 17.70 -28.16
N GLU A 500 2.18 17.45 -27.16
CA GLU A 500 1.05 18.32 -26.86
C GLU A 500 1.10 18.82 -25.42
#